data_AF-A0A658NLP4-F1
#
_entry.id   AF-A0A658NLP4-F1
#
_cell.length_a   1.000
_cell.length_b   1.000
_cell.length_c   1.000
_cell.angle_alpha   90.00
_cell.angle_beta   90.00
_cell.angle_gamma   90.00
#
_symmetry.space_group_name_H-M   'P 1'
#
loop_
_entity.id
_entity.type
_entity.pdbx_description
1 polymer ?
#
loop_
_entity_poly.entity_id
_entity_poly.type
_entity_poly.pdbx_seq_one_letter_code
_entity_poly.pdbx_strand_id
1 'polypeptide(L)'
;ESRIDHGRGIVATIIVERGTLRTGDPYVAGVYSGRVRAIFNDRGEKLDEATPSMPVEILGLEGMPNAGDPFQVTESERVARQISS
;
A
#
# COMPACT_ATOMS: atom_id res chain seq x y z
N GLU A 1 -7.59 0.69 -6.72
CA GLU A 1 -8.16 2.04 -6.95
C GLU A 1 -7.49 3.02 -5.99
N SER A 2 -7.33 4.30 -6.33
CA SER A 2 -6.62 5.29 -5.49
C SER A 2 -7.42 6.60 -5.41
N ARG A 3 -7.29 7.35 -4.30
CA ARG A 3 -7.94 8.66 -4.08
C ARG A 3 -7.15 9.54 -3.09
N ILE A 4 -7.41 10.85 -3.10
CA ILE A 4 -6.84 11.79 -2.14
C ILE A 4 -7.81 11.91 -0.95
N ASP A 5 -7.31 11.67 0.25
CA ASP A 5 -8.01 11.92 1.51
C ASP A 5 -7.48 13.23 2.13
N HIS A 6 -8.35 14.23 2.23
CA HIS A 6 -8.01 15.57 2.72
C HIS A 6 -7.45 15.51 4.14
N GLY A 7 -6.14 15.75 4.26
CA GLY A 7 -5.42 15.76 5.54
C GLY A 7 -4.67 14.46 5.87
N ARG A 8 -4.95 13.35 5.18
CA ARG A 8 -4.24 12.07 5.37
C ARG A 8 -3.23 11.80 4.26
N GLY A 9 -3.51 12.25 3.05
CA GLY A 9 -2.69 12.06 1.86
C GLY A 9 -3.34 11.09 0.86
N ILE A 10 -2.53 10.43 0.04
CA ILE A 10 -3.02 9.49 -0.96
C ILE A 10 -3.33 8.14 -0.29
N VAL A 11 -4.52 7.62 -0.56
CA VAL A 11 -4.95 6.27 -0.18
C VAL A 11 -5.23 5.42 -1.41
N ALA A 12 -5.02 4.12 -1.30
CA ALA A 12 -5.45 3.17 -2.34
C ALA A 12 -6.03 1.89 -1.74
N THR A 13 -7.05 1.37 -2.41
CA THR A 13 -7.60 0.05 -2.18
C THR A 13 -6.76 -0.98 -2.92
N ILE A 14 -6.25 -1.96 -2.19
CA ILE A 14 -5.47 -3.09 -2.67
C ILE A 14 -6.10 -4.39 -2.17
N ILE A 15 -5.91 -5.47 -2.93
CA ILE A 15 -6.27 -6.82 -2.51
C ILE A 15 -4.97 -7.57 -2.29
N VAL A 16 -4.78 -8.10 -1.08
CA VAL A 16 -3.60 -8.92 -0.79
C VAL A 16 -3.78 -10.25 -1.50
N GLU A 17 -2.98 -10.54 -2.52
CA GLU A 17 -3.08 -11.81 -3.24
C GLU A 17 -2.29 -12.93 -2.54
N ARG A 18 -1.10 -12.61 -2.01
CA ARG A 18 -0.20 -13.55 -1.34
C ARG A 18 0.56 -12.85 -0.21
N GLY A 19 0.89 -13.61 0.84
CA GLY A 19 1.64 -13.11 2.00
C GLY A 19 0.77 -12.30 2.96
N THR A 20 1.41 -11.51 3.79
CA THR A 20 0.73 -10.66 4.78
C THR A 20 1.31 -9.26 4.69
N LEU A 21 0.45 -8.27 4.52
CA LEU A 21 0.84 -6.87 4.52
C LEU A 21 0.76 -6.32 5.94
N ARG A 22 1.78 -5.59 6.38
CA ARG A 22 1.83 -4.99 7.72
C ARG A 22 2.05 -3.50 7.66
N THR A 23 1.55 -2.80 8.67
CA THR A 23 1.90 -1.40 8.85
C THR A 23 3.41 -1.27 9.05
N GLY A 24 4.04 -0.36 8.31
CA GLY A 24 5.48 -0.16 8.33
C GLY A 24 6.23 -0.90 7.22
N ASP A 25 5.58 -1.76 6.44
CA ASP A 25 6.22 -2.46 5.34
C ASP A 25 6.64 -1.48 4.23
N PRO A 26 7.88 -1.58 3.72
CA PRO A 26 8.27 -0.88 2.51
C PRO A 26 7.65 -1.55 1.29
N TYR A 27 7.22 -0.76 0.32
CA TYR A 27 6.49 -1.27 -0.84
C TYR A 27 6.90 -0.60 -2.15
N VAL A 28 6.53 -1.24 -3.25
CA VAL A 28 6.50 -0.71 -4.62
C VAL A 28 5.09 -0.88 -5.18
N ALA A 29 4.55 0.19 -5.75
CA ALA A 29 3.24 0.26 -6.39
C ALA A 29 3.39 0.91 -7.77
N GLY A 30 3.53 0.10 -8.81
CA GLY A 30 3.91 0.59 -10.15
C GLY A 30 5.26 1.32 -10.11
N VAL A 31 5.25 2.61 -10.45
CA VAL A 31 6.45 3.50 -10.42
C VAL A 31 6.65 4.21 -9.08
N TYR A 32 5.78 3.98 -8.11
CA TYR A 32 5.87 4.60 -6.79
C TYR A 32 6.47 3.63 -5.78
N SER A 33 7.28 4.13 -4.87
CA SER A 33 7.73 3.36 -3.71
C SER A 33 7.51 4.16 -2.44
N GLY A 34 7.53 3.49 -1.29
CA GLY A 34 7.31 4.14 -0.01
C GLY A 34 7.17 3.15 1.13
N ARG A 35 6.49 3.60 2.19
CA ARG A 35 6.21 2.80 3.39
C ARG A 35 4.73 2.88 3.76
N VAL A 36 4.13 1.74 4.09
CA VAL A 36 2.74 1.69 4.57
C VAL A 36 2.65 2.37 5.93
N ARG A 37 1.88 3.46 6.02
CA ARG A 37 1.68 4.22 7.27
C ARG A 37 0.49 3.72 8.08
N ALA A 38 -0.55 3.22 7.40
CA ALA A 38 -1.71 2.61 8.03
C ALA A 38 -2.44 1.72 7.03
N ILE A 39 -3.12 0.71 7.56
CA ILE A 39 -4.01 -0.20 6.83
C ILE A 39 -5.40 -0.06 7.43
N PHE A 40 -6.42 -0.05 6.58
CA PHE A 40 -7.82 -0.03 6.99
C PHE A 40 -8.60 -1.12 6.26
N ASN A 41 -9.59 -1.72 6.90
CA ASN A 41 -10.53 -2.62 6.24
C ASN A 41 -11.63 -1.84 5.49
N ASP A 42 -12.54 -2.58 4.85
CA ASP A 42 -13.73 -2.07 4.16
C ASP A 42 -14.70 -1.27 5.06
N ARG A 43 -14.59 -1.42 6.38
CA ARG A 43 -15.35 -0.67 7.38
C ARG A 43 -14.65 0.60 7.87
N GLY A 44 -13.43 0.86 7.38
CA GLY A 44 -12.60 1.98 7.84
C GLY A 44 -11.95 1.75 9.21
N GLU A 45 -11.97 0.51 9.72
CA GLU A 45 -11.29 0.14 10.96
C GLU A 45 -9.81 -0.09 10.68
N LYS A 46 -8.94 0.45 11.54
CA LYS A 46 -7.50 0.32 11.40
C LYS A 46 -7.08 -1.13 11.69
N LEU A 47 -6.25 -1.68 10.81
CA LEU A 47 -5.64 -3.00 10.96
C LEU A 47 -4.13 -2.87 11.17
N ASP A 48 -3.57 -3.81 11.95
CA ASP A 48 -2.12 -3.95 12.09
C ASP A 48 -1.53 -4.77 10.92
N GLU A 49 -2.29 -5.76 10.45
CA GLU A 49 -1.93 -6.61 9.31
C GLU A 49 -3.14 -6.99 8.45
N ALA A 50 -2.88 -7.30 7.18
CA ALA A 50 -3.85 -7.76 6.20
C ALA A 50 -3.38 -9.07 5.55
N THR A 51 -4.23 -10.09 5.62
CA THR A 51 -3.95 -11.44 5.07
C THR A 51 -4.47 -11.56 3.63
N PRO A 52 -4.13 -12.65 2.91
CA PRO A 52 -4.61 -12.84 1.55
C PRO A 52 -6.13 -12.80 1.44
N SER A 53 -6.62 -12.37 0.28
CA SER A 53 -8.04 -12.19 -0.06
C SER A 53 -8.76 -11.07 0.71
N MET A 54 -8.07 -10.31 1.56
CA MET A 54 -8.64 -9.12 2.19
C MET A 54 -8.48 -7.89 1.28
N PRO A 55 -9.57 -7.21 0.90
CA PRO A 55 -9.49 -5.87 0.36
C PRO A 55 -9.19 -4.90 1.50
N VAL A 56 -8.10 -4.13 1.38
CA VAL A 56 -7.69 -3.15 2.38
C VAL A 56 -7.33 -1.82 1.74
N GLU A 57 -7.55 -0.74 2.47
CA GLU A 57 -7.09 0.58 2.10
C GLU A 57 -5.77 0.89 2.80
N ILE A 58 -4.78 1.33 2.03
CA ILE A 58 -3.48 1.72 2.56
C ILE A 58 -3.28 3.23 2.48
N LEU A 59 -2.64 3.76 3.51
CA LEU A 59 -2.17 5.13 3.56
C LEU A 59 -0.64 5.18 3.48
N GLY A 60 -0.10 6.21 2.84
CA GLY A 60 1.35 6.41 2.73
C GLY A 60 1.91 6.29 1.32
N LEU A 61 1.02 6.35 0.34
CA LEU A 61 1.41 6.44 -1.05
C LEU A 61 2.00 7.82 -1.35
N GLU A 62 3.20 7.84 -1.92
CA GLU A 62 3.85 9.07 -2.41
C GLU A 62 3.18 9.60 -3.69
N GLY A 63 2.58 8.70 -4.46
CA GLY A 63 1.84 9.03 -5.68
C GLY A 63 0.63 8.12 -5.85
N MET A 64 -0.16 8.41 -6.88
CA MET A 64 -1.42 7.74 -7.13
C MET A 64 -1.19 6.59 -8.13
N PRO A 65 -1.06 5.32 -7.67
CA PRO A 65 -0.86 4.21 -8.59
C PRO A 65 -2.09 4.05 -9.50
N ASN A 66 -1.86 3.57 -10.72
CA ASN A 66 -2.93 3.29 -11.66
C ASN A 66 -3.70 2.05 -11.21
N ALA A 67 -4.95 1.95 -11.66
CA ALA A 67 -5.72 0.73 -11.44
C ALA A 67 -5.06 -0.46 -12.12
N GLY A 68 -4.82 -1.53 -11.36
CA GLY A 68 -4.16 -2.74 -11.86
C GLY A 68 -2.64 -2.74 -11.76
N ASP A 69 -2.01 -1.64 -11.32
CA ASP A 69 -0.57 -1.64 -11.07
C ASP A 69 -0.22 -2.66 -9.98
N PRO A 70 0.90 -3.41 -10.13
CA PRO A 70 1.32 -4.38 -9.14
C PRO A 70 1.73 -3.67 -7.84
N PHE A 71 1.28 -4.23 -6.72
CA PHE A 71 1.70 -3.83 -5.38
C PHE A 71 2.55 -4.94 -4.75
N GLN A 72 3.77 -4.62 -4.36
CA GLN A 72 4.70 -5.58 -3.76
C GLN A 72 5.37 -4.99 -2.52
N VAL A 73 5.35 -5.76 -1.44
CA VAL A 73 6.19 -5.48 -0.25
C VAL A 73 7.62 -5.91 -0.56
N THR A 74 8.58 -5.08 -0.16
CA THR A 74 10.01 -5.35 -0.33
C THR A 74 10.68 -5.59 1.00
N GLU A 75 11.94 -6.02 0.99
CA GLU A 75 12.73 -6.23 2.21
C GLU A 75 13.20 -4.91 2.85
N SER A 76 13.32 -3.84 2.06
CA SER A 76 13.74 -2.53 2.53
C SER A 76 13.30 -1.41 1.58
N GLU A 77 13.24 -0.18 2.09
CA GLU A 77 12.99 1.01 1.28
C GLU A 77 14.05 1.20 0.18
N ARG A 78 15.29 0.78 0.43
CA ARG A 78 16.37 0.86 -0.57
C ARG A 78 16.06 -0.01 -1.78
N VAL A 79 15.61 -1.25 -1.55
CA VAL A 79 15.19 -2.16 -2.61
C VAL A 79 13.98 -1.61 -3.34
N ALA A 80 13.00 -1.09 -2.61
CA ALA A 80 11.80 -0.50 -3.22
C ALA A 80 12.16 0.65 -4.19
N ARG A 81 13.04 1.56 -3.76
CA ARG A 81 13.50 2.68 -4.59
C ARG A 81 14.25 2.24 -5.84
N GLN A 82 15.02 1.15 -5.76
CA GLN A 82 15.76 0.60 -6.89
C GLN A 82 14.84 -0.06 -7.93
N ILE A 83 13.70 -0.61 -7.51
CA ILE A 83 12.72 -1.23 -8.41
C ILE A 83 11.85 -0.16 -9.09
N SER A 84 11.53 0.93 -8.38
CA SER A 84 10.67 2.00 -8.87
C SER A 84 11.40 3.07 -9.70
N SER A 85 12.74 3.05 -9.73
CA SER A 85 13.59 4.03 -10.42
C SER A 85 13.81 3.72 -11.90
#